data_AF-A0A8H7URR4-F1
#
_entry.id   AF-A0A8H7URR4-F1
#
_cell.length_a   1.000
_cell.length_b   1.000
_cell.length_c   1.000
_cell.angle_alpha   90.00
_cell.angle_beta   90.00
_cell.angle_gamma   90.00
#
_symmetry.space_group_name_H-M   'P 1'
#
loop_
_entity.id
_entity.type
_entity.pdbx_description
1 polymer ?
#
loop_
_entity_poly.entity_id
_entity_poly.type
_entity_poly.pdbx_seq_one_letter_code
_entity_poly.pdbx_strand_id
1 'polypeptide(L)'
;MADGKDLAEDEYIVARIAGTKIESGRRYYLIEWEGYDLKDNTWEDESNVFSTEAIKEYKTASKRQNKSSRNPLASKKALLHNTFDPDTGTYTKKMSRPTIIKKAETVVVQTQKRQRDLIETETESVTVSKPVKEARIGMENLSLESKSIFDQKMDLVRQSVPVKYPIVRMANHQLINKRPVYYVKNLKSKVTLINEVDDEIPTNFIYIDQLVYTDPVQPPDPDFLPGCDCSLSSDCSLACHDVNAYDSNGRLIIHQGTAIYECNQACGCSTKCKNRVVQMGRKIPLQVFKTPAKGWGVRSTQFIPKGTFIEEYIGEVIKVEEGDARGAIYDKLGCSYLFDMDFAQSELATKYVIDSYILGNVSRFFNHSCSPNLEVYAVFYDSADNQMHRLAFFAKRDIYKDEELCFDYNGRIDVSVEEKSEDSARYSCHCQAKDCRKWIYH
;
A
#
# COMPACT_ATOMS: atom_id res chain seq x y z
N MET A 1 29.72 -7.17 13.54
CA MET A 1 30.44 -8.13 12.68
C MET A 1 29.54 -9.35 12.59
N ALA A 2 28.99 -9.81 11.47
CA ALA A 2 29.00 -9.51 10.03
C ALA A 2 27.74 -10.26 9.50
N ASP A 3 27.15 -10.13 8.32
CA ASP A 3 27.28 -9.31 7.11
C ASP A 3 25.96 -9.63 6.38
N GLY A 4 25.09 -8.64 6.14
CA GLY A 4 23.90 -8.81 5.30
C GLY A 4 24.22 -8.22 3.93
N LYS A 5 24.81 -9.02 3.04
CA LYS A 5 25.11 -8.59 1.67
C LYS A 5 23.82 -8.34 0.91
N ASP A 6 23.66 -7.11 0.42
CA ASP A 6 22.82 -6.80 -0.72
C ASP A 6 23.19 -7.76 -1.86
N LEU A 7 22.20 -8.52 -2.34
CA LEU A 7 22.36 -9.33 -3.55
C LEU A 7 22.65 -8.37 -4.71
N ALA A 8 23.77 -8.56 -5.40
CA ALA A 8 24.20 -7.69 -6.49
C ALA A 8 23.15 -7.68 -7.63
N GLU A 9 23.19 -6.66 -8.51
CA GLU A 9 22.22 -6.41 -9.60
C GLU A 9 22.00 -7.58 -10.59
N ASP A 10 22.69 -8.72 -10.43
CA ASP A 10 22.67 -9.88 -11.31
C ASP A 10 22.29 -11.21 -10.58
N GLU A 11 21.67 -11.15 -9.39
CA GLU A 11 21.37 -12.34 -8.58
C GLU A 11 19.87 -12.70 -8.59
N TYR A 12 19.54 -13.89 -9.11
CA TYR A 12 18.16 -14.37 -9.31
C TYR A 12 17.81 -15.49 -8.32
N ILE A 13 16.55 -15.54 -7.88
CA ILE A 13 16.08 -16.57 -6.93
C ILE A 13 15.61 -17.81 -7.68
N VAL A 14 16.17 -18.96 -7.31
CA VAL A 14 15.80 -20.27 -7.85
C VAL A 14 14.66 -20.87 -7.04
N ALA A 15 13.53 -21.16 -7.69
CA ALA A 15 12.43 -21.91 -7.08
C ALA A 15 12.83 -23.37 -6.80
N ARG A 16 13.51 -24.02 -7.75
CA ARG A 16 14.17 -25.32 -7.57
C ARG A 16 15.10 -25.66 -8.74
N ILE A 17 15.98 -26.62 -8.52
CA ILE A 17 16.65 -27.32 -9.63
C ILE A 17 15.72 -28.43 -10.11
N ALA A 18 15.29 -28.34 -11.37
CA ALA A 18 14.31 -29.22 -11.98
C ALA A 18 14.93 -30.33 -12.84
N GLY A 19 16.23 -30.24 -13.16
CA GLY A 19 16.88 -31.17 -14.07
C GLY A 19 18.40 -31.11 -14.06
N THR A 20 19.05 -32.10 -14.67
CA THR A 20 20.48 -32.09 -14.98
C THR A 20 20.73 -32.63 -16.37
N LYS A 21 21.74 -32.09 -17.07
CA LYS A 21 22.29 -32.69 -18.29
C LYS A 21 23.81 -32.66 -18.29
N ILE A 22 24.42 -33.57 -19.04
CA ILE A 22 25.85 -33.58 -19.32
C ILE A 22 26.03 -33.38 -20.82
N GLU A 23 26.62 -32.26 -21.18
CA GLU A 23 26.88 -31.88 -22.56
C GLU A 23 28.37 -31.54 -22.71
N SER A 24 29.05 -32.19 -23.66
CA SER A 24 30.49 -32.03 -23.88
C SER A 24 31.37 -32.20 -22.62
N GLY A 25 30.98 -33.11 -21.73
CA GLY A 25 31.72 -33.40 -20.48
C GLY A 25 31.45 -32.42 -19.33
N ARG A 26 30.65 -31.37 -19.55
CA ARG A 26 30.24 -30.40 -18.54
C ARG A 26 28.82 -30.67 -18.07
N ARG A 27 28.58 -30.49 -16.76
CA ARG A 27 27.27 -30.67 -16.16
C ARG A 27 26.52 -29.35 -16.13
N TYR A 28 25.25 -29.42 -16.49
CA TYR A 28 24.30 -28.33 -16.39
C TYR A 28 23.14 -28.74 -15.47
N TYR A 29 22.54 -27.75 -14.83
CA TYR A 29 21.32 -27.85 -14.03
C TYR A 29 20.22 -27.01 -14.68
N LEU A 30 19.01 -27.57 -14.80
CA LEU A 30 17.84 -26.81 -15.25
C LEU A 30 17.28 -26.07 -14.05
N ILE A 31 17.29 -24.75 -14.14
CA ILE A 31 16.86 -23.85 -13.08
C ILE A 31 15.42 -23.43 -13.35
N GLU A 32 14.55 -23.68 -12.38
CA GLU A 32 13.21 -23.12 -12.35
C GLU A 32 13.26 -21.84 -11.52
N TRP A 33 13.00 -20.70 -12.16
CA TRP A 33 13.17 -19.39 -11.54
C TRP A 33 11.92 -18.98 -10.74
N GLU A 34 12.11 -18.44 -9.55
CA GLU A 34 10.98 -18.03 -8.72
C GLU A 34 10.33 -16.76 -9.27
N GLY A 35 9.04 -16.87 -9.61
CA GLY A 35 8.24 -15.75 -10.14
C GLY A 35 8.30 -15.59 -11.66
N TYR A 36 8.90 -16.55 -12.38
CA TYR A 36 8.92 -16.60 -13.84
C TYR A 36 8.10 -17.79 -14.35
N ASP A 37 7.67 -17.74 -15.62
CA ASP A 37 6.96 -18.86 -16.22
C ASP A 37 7.91 -20.04 -16.39
N LEU A 38 7.39 -21.27 -16.33
CA LEU A 38 8.20 -22.50 -16.56
C LEU A 38 8.90 -22.53 -17.92
N LYS A 39 8.42 -21.74 -18.89
CA LYS A 39 9.03 -21.57 -20.22
C LYS A 39 10.34 -20.77 -20.16
N ASP A 40 10.53 -19.98 -19.10
CA ASP A 40 11.69 -19.13 -18.88
C ASP A 40 12.81 -19.87 -18.13
N ASN A 41 12.62 -21.16 -17.83
CA ASN A 41 13.63 -22.01 -17.20
C ASN A 41 14.88 -22.13 -18.09
N THR A 42 16.05 -21.97 -17.51
CA THR A 42 17.33 -22.01 -18.24
C THR A 42 18.26 -23.12 -17.73
N TRP A 43 19.11 -23.61 -18.63
CA TRP A 43 20.19 -24.54 -18.28
C TRP A 43 21.42 -23.75 -17.85
N GLU A 44 21.78 -23.86 -16.58
CA GLU A 44 22.96 -23.22 -16.01
C GLU A 44 24.09 -24.23 -15.81
N ASP A 45 25.32 -23.83 -16.11
CA ASP A 45 26.50 -24.67 -15.85
C ASP A 45 26.63 -24.92 -14.34
N GLU A 46 27.08 -26.12 -13.94
CA GLU A 46 27.25 -26.48 -12.52
C GLU A 46 28.14 -25.48 -11.76
N SER A 47 29.13 -24.88 -12.44
CA SER A 47 29.99 -23.85 -11.84
C SER A 47 29.26 -22.54 -11.50
N ASN A 48 28.09 -22.28 -12.09
CA ASN A 48 27.29 -21.09 -11.82
C ASN A 48 26.20 -21.33 -10.76
N VAL A 49 26.02 -22.57 -10.29
CA VAL A 49 24.98 -22.91 -9.30
C VAL A 49 25.62 -23.08 -7.92
N PHE A 50 25.55 -22.01 -7.11
CA PHE A 50 26.30 -21.95 -5.86
C PHE A 50 25.60 -22.61 -4.64
N SER A 51 24.33 -22.99 -4.76
CA SER A 51 23.62 -23.64 -3.65
C SER A 51 23.83 -25.16 -3.63
N THR A 52 24.62 -25.60 -2.66
CA THR A 52 24.80 -27.03 -2.40
C THR A 52 23.54 -27.70 -1.84
N GLU A 53 22.66 -26.95 -1.18
CA GLU A 53 21.37 -27.43 -0.64
C GLU A 53 20.41 -27.80 -1.76
N ALA A 54 20.18 -26.88 -2.71
CA ALA A 54 19.28 -27.12 -3.86
C ALA A 54 19.77 -28.27 -4.75
N ILE A 55 21.09 -28.41 -4.92
CA ILE A 55 21.69 -29.55 -5.63
C ILE A 55 21.44 -30.86 -4.87
N LYS A 56 21.54 -30.88 -3.53
CA LYS A 56 21.24 -32.08 -2.71
C LYS A 56 19.75 -32.42 -2.76
N GLU A 57 18.87 -31.43 -2.70
CA GLU A 57 17.42 -31.61 -2.81
C GLU A 57 17.04 -32.23 -4.14
N TYR A 58 17.56 -31.67 -5.25
CA TYR A 58 17.39 -32.25 -6.58
C TYR A 58 17.92 -33.69 -6.66
N LYS A 59 19.15 -33.94 -6.18
CA LYS A 59 19.73 -35.30 -6.17
C LYS A 59 18.86 -36.27 -5.37
N THR A 60 18.25 -35.82 -4.28
CA THR A 60 17.34 -36.63 -3.45
C THR A 60 16.01 -36.89 -4.17
N ALA A 61 15.41 -35.87 -4.77
CA ALA A 61 14.19 -35.98 -5.56
C ALA A 61 14.37 -36.89 -6.79
N SER A 62 15.48 -36.72 -7.52
CA SER A 62 15.86 -37.53 -8.66
C SER A 62 16.09 -39.00 -8.27
N LYS A 63 16.75 -39.27 -7.14
CA LYS A 63 16.89 -40.65 -6.60
C LYS A 63 15.55 -41.27 -6.20
N ARG A 64 14.64 -40.50 -5.59
CA ARG A 64 13.29 -40.98 -5.26
C ARG A 64 12.49 -41.34 -6.51
N GLN A 65 12.59 -40.51 -7.56
CA GLN A 65 11.93 -40.75 -8.84
C GLN A 65 12.53 -41.94 -9.60
N ASN A 66 13.85 -42.10 -9.58
CA ASN A 66 14.53 -43.23 -10.23
C ASN A 66 14.35 -44.57 -9.50
N LYS A 67 14.02 -44.57 -8.20
CA LYS A 67 13.66 -45.80 -7.46
C LYS A 67 12.38 -46.46 -8.00
N SER A 68 11.49 -45.73 -8.68
CA SER A 68 10.30 -46.30 -9.31
C SER A 68 10.52 -46.73 -10.77
N SER A 69 11.67 -46.41 -11.38
CA SER A 69 12.00 -46.79 -12.76
C SER A 69 12.98 -47.97 -12.77
N ARG A 70 12.53 -49.13 -13.25
CA ARG A 70 13.29 -50.39 -13.23
C ARG A 70 14.46 -50.50 -14.22
N ASN A 71 14.94 -49.42 -14.84
CA ASN A 71 16.09 -49.47 -15.75
C ASN A 71 16.85 -48.13 -15.79
N PRO A 72 18.05 -48.03 -15.18
CA PRO A 72 18.92 -46.88 -15.35
C PRO A 72 19.87 -47.12 -16.52
N LEU A 73 19.39 -46.94 -17.76
CA LEU A 73 20.33 -46.65 -18.86
C LEU A 73 20.60 -45.14 -18.85
N ALA A 74 21.89 -44.82 -18.80
CA ALA A 74 22.46 -43.48 -18.66
C ALA A 74 21.97 -42.52 -19.76
N SER A 75 20.82 -41.89 -19.57
CA SER A 75 20.49 -40.70 -20.34
C SER A 75 21.38 -39.57 -19.84
N LYS A 76 22.07 -38.90 -20.77
CA LYS A 76 22.88 -37.72 -20.48
C LYS A 76 22.04 -36.54 -19.95
N LYS A 77 20.72 -36.67 -19.90
CA LYS A 77 19.76 -35.65 -19.47
C LYS A 77 18.66 -36.29 -18.63
N ALA A 78 18.39 -35.74 -17.45
CA ALA A 78 17.38 -36.21 -16.51
C ALA A 78 16.59 -35.04 -15.91
N LEU A 79 15.26 -35.10 -16.04
CA LEU A 79 14.33 -34.08 -15.57
C LEU A 79 13.38 -34.64 -14.50
N LEU A 80 13.02 -33.81 -13.52
CA LEU A 80 11.97 -34.13 -12.57
C LEU A 80 10.59 -34.13 -13.25
N HIS A 81 9.61 -34.77 -12.63
CA HIS A 81 8.21 -34.68 -13.08
C HIS A 81 7.66 -33.25 -13.04
N ASN A 82 6.67 -32.96 -13.89
CA ASN A 82 6.07 -31.64 -14.08
C ASN A 82 7.11 -30.54 -14.38
N THR A 83 8.10 -30.88 -15.20
CA THR A 83 9.16 -29.94 -15.63
C THR A 83 8.99 -29.68 -17.11
N PHE A 84 9.00 -28.39 -17.49
CA PHE A 84 9.08 -27.99 -18.89
C PHE A 84 10.53 -28.14 -19.37
N ASP A 85 10.74 -28.85 -20.48
CA ASP A 85 12.05 -28.99 -21.10
C ASP A 85 12.24 -27.91 -22.18
N PRO A 86 13.10 -26.90 -21.95
CA PRO A 86 13.32 -25.83 -22.92
C PRO A 86 14.04 -26.29 -24.19
N ASP A 87 14.76 -27.43 -24.16
CA ASP A 87 15.45 -27.93 -25.37
C ASP A 87 14.46 -28.61 -26.34
N THR A 88 13.34 -29.13 -25.84
CA THR A 88 12.34 -29.87 -26.66
C THR A 88 10.99 -29.17 -26.75
N GLY A 89 10.74 -28.14 -25.94
CA GLY A 89 9.47 -27.41 -25.88
C GLY A 89 8.30 -28.22 -25.31
N THR A 90 8.57 -29.26 -24.51
CA THR A 90 7.56 -30.22 -24.03
C THR A 90 7.63 -30.45 -22.52
N TYR A 91 6.52 -30.91 -21.92
CA TYR A 91 6.45 -31.22 -20.49
C TYR A 91 6.76 -32.69 -20.18
N THR A 92 7.45 -32.94 -19.06
CA THR A 92 7.58 -34.29 -18.50
C THR A 92 6.23 -34.79 -17.94
N LYS A 93 5.93 -36.09 -18.09
CA LYS A 93 4.62 -36.69 -17.74
C LYS A 93 4.11 -36.25 -16.36
N LYS A 94 2.83 -35.84 -16.32
CA LYS A 94 2.08 -35.41 -15.14
C LYS A 94 1.83 -36.59 -14.18
N MET A 95 2.18 -36.43 -12.90
CA MET A 95 1.68 -37.32 -11.84
C MET A 95 0.41 -36.75 -11.20
N SER A 96 -0.54 -37.62 -10.87
CA SER A 96 -1.65 -37.31 -9.95
C SER A 96 -1.06 -36.93 -8.58
N ARG A 97 -1.54 -35.80 -8.03
CA ARG A 97 -0.99 -35.13 -6.83
C ARG A 97 -0.80 -36.07 -5.64
N PRO A 98 0.30 -35.87 -4.91
CA PRO A 98 0.15 -35.66 -3.46
C PRO A 98 0.87 -34.40 -2.94
N THR A 99 0.43 -34.01 -1.75
CA THR A 99 0.65 -32.81 -0.93
C THR A 99 2.09 -32.59 -0.43
N ILE A 100 2.40 -31.32 -0.13
CA ILE A 100 3.51 -30.76 0.68
C ILE A 100 4.79 -30.42 -0.11
N ILE A 101 4.96 -29.12 -0.40
CA ILE A 101 6.25 -28.50 -0.76
C ILE A 101 6.70 -27.70 0.47
N LYS A 102 7.84 -28.08 1.07
CA LYS A 102 8.56 -27.23 2.04
C LYS A 102 9.28 -26.12 1.26
N LYS A 103 9.36 -24.92 1.86
CA LYS A 103 10.04 -23.74 1.31
C LYS A 103 11.46 -24.09 0.83
N ALA A 104 11.79 -23.70 -0.41
CA ALA A 104 13.14 -23.73 -0.95
C ALA A 104 13.96 -22.54 -0.42
N GLU A 105 15.27 -22.74 -0.23
CA GLU A 105 16.24 -21.73 0.20
C GLU A 105 16.90 -21.01 -0.98
N THR A 106 17.37 -19.78 -0.75
CA THR A 106 17.97 -18.88 -1.74
C THR A 106 19.23 -19.48 -2.39
N VAL A 107 19.24 -19.52 -3.72
CA VAL A 107 20.39 -19.94 -4.54
C VAL A 107 20.80 -18.78 -5.43
N VAL A 108 22.08 -18.42 -5.41
CA VAL A 108 22.66 -17.34 -6.24
C VAL A 108 23.32 -17.94 -7.49
N VAL A 109 23.18 -17.28 -8.64
CA VAL A 109 23.83 -17.61 -9.93
C VAL A 109 24.36 -16.31 -10.54
N GLN A 110 25.63 -16.25 -10.94
CA GLN A 110 26.23 -15.06 -11.59
C GLN A 110 26.51 -15.36 -13.07
N THR A 111 26.12 -14.45 -13.98
CA THR A 111 26.39 -14.58 -15.43
C THR A 111 27.42 -13.56 -15.92
N GLN A 112 28.42 -13.99 -16.70
CA GLN A 112 29.37 -13.09 -17.37
C GLN A 112 28.81 -12.58 -18.70
N LYS A 113 28.66 -11.26 -18.81
CA LYS A 113 28.04 -10.52 -19.93
C LYS A 113 28.87 -10.65 -21.23
N ARG A 114 28.22 -10.98 -22.35
CA ARG A 114 28.75 -10.76 -23.72
C ARG A 114 28.06 -9.54 -24.32
N GLN A 115 28.88 -8.54 -24.67
CA GLN A 115 28.48 -7.22 -25.14
C GLN A 115 27.74 -7.28 -26.50
N ARG A 116 26.55 -6.68 -26.59
CA ARG A 116 25.89 -6.30 -27.84
C ARG A 116 25.16 -4.97 -27.63
N ASP A 117 25.50 -4.01 -28.48
CA ASP A 117 24.99 -2.64 -28.53
C ASP A 117 23.52 -2.61 -28.96
N LEU A 118 22.64 -1.96 -28.18
CA LEU A 118 21.28 -1.59 -28.58
C LEU A 118 20.82 -0.32 -27.82
N ILE A 119 20.86 0.81 -28.55
CA ILE A 119 20.00 2.00 -28.54
C ILE A 119 19.40 2.42 -27.18
N GLU A 120 19.90 3.54 -26.64
CA GLU A 120 19.34 4.28 -25.51
C GLU A 120 17.87 4.64 -25.77
N THR A 121 16.98 4.09 -24.93
CA THR A 121 15.71 4.73 -24.60
C THR A 121 15.78 5.08 -23.12
N GLU A 122 15.64 6.38 -22.82
CA GLU A 122 15.74 6.95 -21.48
C GLU A 122 14.61 6.45 -20.56
N THR A 123 14.76 5.27 -19.99
CA THR A 123 14.02 4.82 -18.81
C THR A 123 14.89 3.88 -17.99
N GLU A 124 15.32 4.28 -16.80
CA GLU A 124 15.74 3.30 -15.80
C GLU A 124 14.53 2.46 -15.38
N SER A 125 14.78 1.16 -15.24
CA SER A 125 13.80 0.13 -14.93
C SER A 125 12.99 0.48 -13.68
N VAL A 126 11.67 0.30 -13.77
CA VAL A 126 10.74 0.43 -12.64
C VAL A 126 11.01 -0.74 -11.68
N THR A 127 11.85 -0.54 -10.68
CA THR A 127 11.92 -1.44 -9.53
C THR A 127 10.75 -1.11 -8.60
N VAL A 128 9.64 -1.84 -8.75
CA VAL A 128 8.66 -1.98 -7.67
C VAL A 128 9.31 -2.87 -6.62
N SER A 129 9.54 -2.34 -5.42
CA SER A 129 10.09 -3.11 -4.31
C SER A 129 9.14 -4.29 -4.02
N LYS A 130 9.66 -5.52 -4.03
CA LYS A 130 8.99 -6.62 -3.32
C LYS A 130 8.87 -6.19 -1.85
N PRO A 131 7.71 -6.39 -1.19
CA PRO A 131 7.57 -6.06 0.22
C PRO A 131 8.65 -6.79 1.02
N VAL A 132 9.44 -6.01 1.76
CA VAL A 132 10.42 -6.53 2.70
C VAL A 132 9.66 -7.34 3.75
N LYS A 133 9.98 -8.63 3.86
CA LYS A 133 9.59 -9.42 5.04
C LYS A 133 10.51 -8.98 6.17
N GLU A 134 10.01 -8.15 7.07
CA GLU A 134 10.29 -8.11 8.51
C GLU A 134 9.63 -6.84 9.09
N ALA A 135 8.88 -6.85 10.19
CA ALA A 135 8.81 -7.78 11.31
C ALA A 135 7.36 -8.25 11.54
N ARG A 136 7.14 -9.58 11.46
CA ARG A 136 5.91 -10.24 11.94
C ARG A 136 5.96 -10.44 13.47
N ILE A 137 6.30 -9.40 14.23
CA ILE A 137 6.27 -9.46 15.68
C ILE A 137 4.85 -9.05 16.09
N GLY A 138 4.01 -10.06 16.39
CA GLY A 138 2.60 -9.87 16.80
C GLY A 138 1.65 -11.01 16.41
N MET A 139 2.08 -11.96 15.56
CA MET A 139 1.18 -12.98 14.99
C MET A 139 1.15 -14.33 15.75
N GLU A 140 1.46 -14.38 17.04
CA GLU A 140 1.45 -15.64 17.80
C GLU A 140 0.05 -16.06 18.27
N ASN A 141 -0.93 -15.14 18.28
CA ASN A 141 -2.25 -15.35 18.90
C ASN A 141 -3.45 -15.38 17.91
N LEU A 142 -3.21 -15.38 16.59
CA LEU A 142 -4.27 -15.59 15.58
C LEU A 142 -4.25 -17.05 15.15
N SER A 143 -5.44 -17.67 15.07
CA SER A 143 -5.54 -19.01 14.48
C SER A 143 -4.99 -18.95 13.04
N LEU A 144 -4.27 -20.01 12.65
CA LEU A 144 -3.69 -20.13 11.29
C LEU A 144 -4.76 -19.98 10.20
N GLU A 145 -5.99 -20.42 10.50
CA GLU A 145 -7.13 -20.38 9.61
C GLU A 145 -7.68 -18.95 9.42
N SER A 146 -7.92 -18.21 10.51
CA SER A 146 -8.39 -16.82 10.46
C SER A 146 -7.39 -15.92 9.71
N LYS A 147 -6.09 -16.16 9.92
CA LYS A 147 -5.03 -15.46 9.21
C LYS A 147 -5.01 -15.77 7.71
N SER A 148 -5.15 -17.05 7.35
CA SER A 148 -5.20 -17.45 5.93
C SER A 148 -6.39 -16.84 5.20
N ILE A 149 -7.55 -16.76 5.85
CA ILE A 149 -8.76 -16.16 5.26
C ILE A 149 -8.55 -14.66 5.07
N PHE A 150 -8.01 -13.97 6.06
CA PHE A 150 -7.70 -12.55 5.98
C PHE A 150 -6.70 -12.25 4.85
N ASP A 151 -5.58 -12.99 4.79
CA ASP A 151 -4.57 -12.81 3.74
C ASP A 151 -5.18 -13.01 2.34
N GLN A 152 -6.03 -14.02 2.15
CA GLN A 152 -6.74 -14.24 0.88
C GLN A 152 -7.66 -13.08 0.50
N LYS A 153 -8.45 -12.56 1.44
CA LYS A 153 -9.30 -11.38 1.21
C LYS A 153 -8.46 -10.16 0.81
N MET A 154 -7.38 -9.88 1.53
CA MET A 154 -6.49 -8.75 1.24
C MET A 154 -5.84 -8.88 -0.15
N ASP A 155 -5.48 -10.09 -0.58
CA ASP A 155 -4.93 -10.31 -1.92
C ASP A 155 -5.97 -10.10 -3.03
N LEU A 156 -7.24 -10.44 -2.79
CA LEU A 156 -8.33 -10.11 -3.71
C LEU A 156 -8.51 -8.60 -3.84
N VAL A 157 -8.45 -7.85 -2.73
CA VAL A 157 -8.50 -6.38 -2.74
C VAL A 157 -7.30 -5.79 -3.50
N ARG A 158 -6.09 -6.35 -3.35
CA ARG A 158 -4.91 -5.90 -4.13
C ARG A 158 -5.10 -6.12 -5.63
N GLN A 159 -5.73 -7.23 -6.01
CA GLN A 159 -5.93 -7.61 -7.42
C GLN A 159 -7.12 -6.87 -8.06
N SER A 160 -8.00 -6.25 -7.27
CA SER A 160 -9.18 -5.54 -7.78
C SER A 160 -8.84 -4.20 -8.44
N VAL A 161 -7.66 -3.64 -8.17
CA VAL A 161 -7.25 -2.32 -8.66
C VAL A 161 -5.93 -2.33 -9.43
N PRO A 162 -5.81 -1.57 -10.53
CA PRO A 162 -4.54 -1.41 -11.22
C PRO A 162 -3.60 -0.46 -10.45
N VAL A 163 -2.29 -0.74 -10.48
CA VAL A 163 -1.27 0.12 -9.87
C VAL A 163 -1.02 1.35 -10.75
N LYS A 164 -1.82 2.40 -10.56
CA LYS A 164 -1.71 3.67 -11.31
C LYS A 164 -0.61 4.61 -10.78
N TYR A 165 -0.30 4.52 -9.48
CA TYR A 165 0.58 5.45 -8.76
C TYR A 165 1.74 4.71 -8.09
N PRO A 166 2.66 4.11 -8.86
CA PRO A 166 3.76 3.35 -8.27
C PRO A 166 4.71 4.25 -7.48
N ILE A 167 5.22 3.74 -6.36
CA ILE A 167 6.34 4.34 -5.62
C ILE A 167 7.62 3.96 -6.34
N VAL A 168 8.40 4.97 -6.74
CA VAL A 168 9.62 4.80 -7.53
C VAL A 168 10.78 5.58 -6.91
N ARG A 169 12.00 5.06 -7.06
CA ARG A 169 13.22 5.73 -6.62
C ARG A 169 13.53 6.90 -7.56
N MET A 170 14.08 7.99 -7.04
CA MET A 170 14.51 9.14 -7.87
C MET A 170 15.82 8.82 -8.61
N ALA A 171 15.83 8.99 -9.95
CA ALA A 171 16.87 8.53 -10.88
C ALA A 171 18.26 9.19 -10.77
N ASN A 172 18.44 10.27 -10.00
CA ASN A 172 19.68 11.06 -10.03
C ASN A 172 20.59 10.89 -8.81
N HIS A 173 20.51 9.77 -8.08
CA HIS A 173 21.13 9.65 -6.76
C HIS A 173 20.81 10.88 -5.88
N GLN A 174 19.59 11.42 -5.99
CA GLN A 174 19.16 12.46 -5.05
C GLN A 174 19.08 11.79 -3.69
N LEU A 175 20.15 11.98 -2.93
CA LEU A 175 20.29 11.52 -1.59
C LEU A 175 20.01 12.70 -0.67
N ILE A 176 19.06 12.52 0.24
CA ILE A 176 18.97 13.40 1.40
C ILE A 176 19.74 12.66 2.49
N ASN A 177 20.80 13.29 3.01
CA ASN A 177 21.67 12.70 4.02
C ASN A 177 22.20 11.29 3.66
N LYS A 178 22.61 11.11 2.39
CA LYS A 178 23.11 9.84 1.82
C LYS A 178 22.06 8.71 1.73
N ARG A 179 20.78 9.00 1.98
CA ARG A 179 19.68 8.03 1.89
C ARG A 179 18.85 8.23 0.61
N PRO A 180 18.38 7.16 -0.04
CA PRO A 180 17.58 7.26 -1.26
C PRO A 180 16.25 7.98 -1.00
N VAL A 181 15.84 8.80 -1.97
CA VAL A 181 14.52 9.43 -1.97
C VAL A 181 13.63 8.72 -2.98
N TYR A 182 12.40 8.43 -2.56
CA TYR A 182 11.35 7.86 -3.40
C TYR A 182 10.27 8.91 -3.65
N TYR A 183 9.45 8.68 -4.67
CA TYR A 183 8.27 9.49 -4.94
C TYR A 183 7.15 8.65 -5.53
N VAL A 184 5.92 9.13 -5.38
CA VAL A 184 4.75 8.52 -6.01
C VAL A 184 4.60 9.09 -7.42
N LYS A 185 4.70 8.22 -8.44
CA LYS A 185 4.58 8.62 -9.85
C LYS A 185 3.13 8.98 -10.20
N ASN A 186 2.93 9.76 -11.26
CA ASN A 186 1.63 10.12 -11.85
C ASN A 186 0.71 11.00 -10.99
N LEU A 187 1.15 11.48 -9.82
CA LEU A 187 0.38 12.45 -9.03
C LEU A 187 0.51 13.87 -9.58
N LYS A 188 -0.59 14.63 -9.53
CA LYS A 188 -0.61 16.06 -9.86
C LYS A 188 0.28 16.87 -8.91
N SER A 189 0.16 16.62 -7.60
CA SER A 189 0.99 17.24 -6.56
C SER A 189 1.98 16.21 -6.02
N LYS A 190 3.24 16.60 -5.85
CA LYS A 190 4.32 15.66 -5.51
C LYS A 190 4.15 15.07 -4.09
N VAL A 191 4.33 13.76 -3.98
CA VAL A 191 4.59 13.06 -2.70
C VAL A 191 5.97 12.44 -2.78
N THR A 192 6.85 12.80 -1.85
CA THR A 192 8.16 12.16 -1.67
C THR A 192 8.16 11.28 -0.44
N LEU A 193 8.99 10.24 -0.44
CA LEU A 193 9.23 9.39 0.73
C LEU A 193 10.72 9.38 1.03
N ILE A 194 11.06 9.57 2.29
CA ILE A 194 12.44 9.59 2.79
C ILE A 194 12.54 8.79 4.10
N ASN A 195 13.60 8.01 4.23
CA ASN A 195 13.93 7.35 5.48
C ASN A 195 15.36 7.71 5.90
N GLU A 196 15.48 8.38 7.03
CA GLU A 196 16.76 8.78 7.63
C GLU A 196 17.04 8.00 8.93
N VAL A 197 16.12 7.12 9.35
CA VAL A 197 16.15 6.42 10.63
C VAL A 197 16.65 4.99 10.45
N ASP A 198 16.09 4.26 9.49
CA ASP A 198 16.39 2.87 9.20
C ASP A 198 16.33 2.59 7.67
N ASP A 199 16.28 1.32 7.28
CA ASP A 199 16.27 0.87 5.88
C ASP A 199 14.86 0.50 5.36
N GLU A 200 13.80 0.75 6.15
CA GLU A 200 12.44 0.41 5.76
C GLU A 200 11.92 1.28 4.61
N ILE A 201 11.08 0.70 3.74
CA ILE A 201 10.33 1.40 2.69
C ILE A 201 8.86 1.01 2.81
N PRO A 202 7.90 1.95 2.78
CA PRO A 202 6.49 1.63 2.99
C PRO A 202 5.88 1.16 1.67
N THR A 203 6.17 -0.08 1.25
CA THR A 203 5.68 -0.66 -0.01
C THR A 203 4.51 -1.65 0.17
N ASN A 204 3.99 -1.76 1.39
CA ASN A 204 3.06 -2.83 1.76
C ASN A 204 1.59 -2.48 1.45
N PHE A 205 1.35 -1.51 0.55
CA PHE A 205 0.04 -1.00 0.15
C PHE A 205 0.09 -0.50 -1.30
N ILE A 206 -1.08 -0.31 -1.91
CA ILE A 206 -1.22 0.27 -3.24
C ILE A 206 -1.69 1.71 -3.11
N TYR A 207 -0.93 2.64 -3.69
CA TYR A 207 -1.32 4.05 -3.70
C TYR A 207 -2.50 4.26 -4.65
N ILE A 208 -3.59 4.83 -4.13
CA ILE A 208 -4.79 5.24 -4.86
C ILE A 208 -5.10 6.70 -4.56
N ASP A 209 -5.87 7.36 -5.42
CA ASP A 209 -6.25 8.77 -5.28
C ASP A 209 -7.76 9.01 -5.23
N GLN A 210 -8.56 7.93 -5.24
CA GLN A 210 -10.02 7.94 -5.14
C GLN A 210 -10.48 6.79 -4.27
N LEU A 211 -11.63 6.94 -3.60
CA LEU A 211 -12.26 5.86 -2.85
C LEU A 211 -12.56 4.65 -3.75
N VAL A 212 -12.38 3.45 -3.20
CA VAL A 212 -12.67 2.19 -3.87
C VAL A 212 -13.82 1.51 -3.14
N TYR A 213 -14.94 1.31 -3.81
CA TYR A 213 -16.12 0.66 -3.24
C TYR A 213 -16.08 -0.83 -3.58
N THR A 214 -16.09 -1.69 -2.55
CA THR A 214 -16.05 -3.15 -2.72
C THR A 214 -17.39 -3.76 -2.34
N ASP A 215 -17.78 -4.82 -3.04
CA ASP A 215 -19.05 -5.52 -2.80
C ASP A 215 -19.19 -5.90 -1.30
N PRO A 216 -20.35 -5.64 -0.67
CA PRO A 216 -21.61 -5.20 -1.26
C PRO A 216 -21.83 -3.67 -1.31
N VAL A 217 -20.81 -2.86 -1.02
CA VAL A 217 -20.91 -1.40 -1.07
C VAL A 217 -20.88 -0.93 -2.51
N GLN A 218 -21.93 -0.21 -2.91
CA GLN A 218 -22.00 0.42 -4.23
C GLN A 218 -21.52 1.87 -4.16
N PRO A 219 -20.89 2.40 -5.22
CA PRO A 219 -20.57 3.81 -5.30
C PRO A 219 -21.85 4.67 -5.26
N PRO A 220 -21.76 5.93 -4.80
CA PRO A 220 -22.87 6.87 -4.90
C PRO A 220 -23.33 7.02 -6.35
N ASP A 221 -24.64 7.10 -6.55
CA ASP A 221 -25.22 7.27 -7.88
C ASP A 221 -25.28 8.76 -8.27
N PRO A 222 -24.55 9.18 -9.33
CA PRO A 222 -24.55 10.54 -9.86
C PRO A 222 -25.93 11.15 -10.14
N ASP A 223 -26.92 10.35 -10.51
CA ASP A 223 -28.23 10.82 -10.97
C ASP A 223 -29.05 11.44 -9.83
N PHE A 224 -28.70 11.14 -8.57
CA PHE A 224 -29.33 11.71 -7.38
C PHE A 224 -28.67 12.99 -6.87
N LEU A 225 -27.60 13.46 -7.52
CA LEU A 225 -26.89 14.66 -7.07
C LEU A 225 -27.73 15.92 -7.31
N PRO A 226 -28.04 16.71 -6.26
CA PRO A 226 -28.66 18.00 -6.44
C PRO A 226 -27.65 19.00 -7.02
N GLY A 227 -28.09 19.83 -7.96
CA GLY A 227 -27.29 20.88 -8.58
C GLY A 227 -27.85 22.28 -8.33
N CYS A 228 -27.00 23.30 -8.43
CA CYS A 228 -27.45 24.69 -8.45
C CYS A 228 -27.54 25.24 -9.88
N ASP A 229 -28.42 26.22 -10.10
CA ASP A 229 -28.41 27.05 -11.29
C ASP A 229 -27.60 28.34 -11.06
N CYS A 230 -26.27 28.19 -11.01
CA CYS A 230 -25.34 29.30 -10.76
C CYS A 230 -24.77 29.90 -12.05
N SER A 231 -25.48 29.76 -13.18
CA SER A 231 -24.99 30.10 -14.52
C SER A 231 -24.60 31.58 -14.72
N LEU A 232 -25.06 32.48 -13.84
CA LEU A 232 -24.80 33.92 -13.89
C LEU A 232 -23.66 34.42 -12.97
N SER A 233 -23.05 33.56 -12.13
CA SER A 233 -21.94 33.99 -11.28
C SER A 233 -20.87 32.90 -11.10
N SER A 234 -19.60 33.30 -11.09
CA SER A 234 -18.49 32.39 -10.79
C SER A 234 -18.38 32.02 -9.30
N ASP A 235 -19.23 32.61 -8.46
CA ASP A 235 -19.20 32.51 -7.01
C ASP A 235 -20.49 31.87 -6.49
N CYS A 236 -20.50 30.55 -6.40
CA CYS A 236 -21.66 29.78 -5.99
C CYS A 236 -21.86 29.74 -4.46
N SER A 237 -20.99 30.42 -3.70
CA SER A 237 -20.89 30.33 -2.24
C SER A 237 -22.16 30.73 -1.48
N LEU A 238 -23.10 31.46 -2.11
CA LEU A 238 -24.39 31.83 -1.53
C LEU A 238 -25.60 31.30 -2.32
N ALA A 239 -25.37 30.71 -3.50
CA ALA A 239 -26.43 30.25 -4.39
C ALA A 239 -26.71 28.73 -4.26
N CYS A 240 -25.74 27.95 -3.78
CA CYS A 240 -25.89 26.49 -3.61
C CYS A 240 -26.31 26.08 -2.21
N HIS A 241 -25.74 26.71 -1.19
CA HIS A 241 -25.80 26.26 0.20
C HIS A 241 -25.87 27.46 1.13
N ASP A 242 -26.55 27.29 2.27
CA ASP A 242 -26.78 28.35 3.25
C ASP A 242 -25.49 28.83 3.95
N VAL A 243 -24.41 28.04 3.87
CA VAL A 243 -23.13 28.33 4.52
C VAL A 243 -21.99 28.27 3.50
N ASN A 244 -21.24 29.36 3.37
CA ASN A 244 -20.01 29.37 2.61
C ASN A 244 -18.87 28.73 3.42
N ALA A 245 -18.35 27.60 2.94
CA ALA A 245 -17.27 26.89 3.62
C ALA A 245 -15.89 27.56 3.46
N TYR A 246 -15.67 28.34 2.40
CA TYR A 246 -14.35 28.80 1.99
C TYR A 246 -14.22 30.32 1.83
N ASP A 247 -13.05 30.87 2.19
CA ASP A 247 -12.68 32.24 1.87
C ASP A 247 -12.31 32.42 0.38
N SER A 248 -11.98 33.65 -0.01
CA SER A 248 -11.55 33.97 -1.38
C SER A 248 -10.26 33.25 -1.84
N ASN A 249 -9.47 32.71 -0.91
CA ASN A 249 -8.25 31.94 -1.18
C ASN A 249 -8.49 30.42 -1.19
N GLY A 250 -9.74 29.98 -0.99
CA GLY A 250 -10.08 28.57 -0.87
C GLY A 250 -9.70 27.94 0.47
N ARG A 251 -9.58 28.75 1.54
CA ARG A 251 -9.30 28.29 2.90
C ARG A 251 -10.60 28.16 3.69
N LEU A 252 -10.68 27.13 4.52
CA LEU A 252 -11.82 26.84 5.36
C LEU A 252 -12.06 27.96 6.39
N ILE A 253 -13.30 28.41 6.50
CA ILE A 253 -13.74 29.45 7.45
C ILE A 253 -14.82 28.99 8.44
N ILE A 254 -15.38 27.80 8.22
CA ILE A 254 -16.37 27.20 9.12
C ILE A 254 -15.69 26.49 10.30
N HIS A 255 -16.48 26.20 11.34
CA HIS A 255 -16.02 25.50 12.54
C HIS A 255 -16.21 23.99 12.42
N GLN A 256 -15.38 23.22 13.14
CA GLN A 256 -15.49 21.77 13.20
C GLN A 256 -16.90 21.32 13.58
N GLY A 257 -17.37 20.27 12.93
CA GLY A 257 -18.72 19.74 13.10
C GLY A 257 -19.75 20.28 12.10
N THR A 258 -19.42 21.34 11.37
CA THR A 258 -20.21 21.77 10.21
C THR A 258 -19.77 20.97 8.98
N ALA A 259 -20.70 20.23 8.36
CA ALA A 259 -20.44 19.54 7.10
C ALA A 259 -20.19 20.53 5.95
N ILE A 260 -19.33 20.15 5.01
CA ILE A 260 -19.02 20.96 3.83
C ILE A 260 -19.77 20.40 2.63
N TYR A 261 -20.50 21.26 1.93
CA TYR A 261 -21.18 20.91 0.68
C TYR A 261 -20.55 21.68 -0.48
N GLU A 262 -19.86 20.97 -1.36
CA GLU A 262 -19.27 21.56 -2.57
C GLU A 262 -20.21 21.45 -3.76
N CYS A 263 -19.99 22.31 -4.76
CA CYS A 263 -20.64 22.17 -6.06
C CYS A 263 -20.21 20.87 -6.73
N ASN A 264 -21.11 20.24 -7.48
CA ASN A 264 -20.87 18.95 -8.14
C ASN A 264 -21.17 19.05 -9.64
N GLN A 265 -21.20 17.92 -10.33
CA GLN A 265 -21.43 17.86 -11.79
C GLN A 265 -22.84 18.27 -12.23
N ALA A 266 -23.83 18.24 -11.33
CA ALA A 266 -25.18 18.73 -11.60
C ALA A 266 -25.31 20.26 -11.48
N CYS A 267 -24.32 20.94 -10.90
CA CYS A 267 -24.31 22.41 -10.81
C CYS A 267 -23.94 23.06 -12.17
N GLY A 268 -24.60 24.16 -12.52
CA GLY A 268 -24.31 24.95 -13.73
C GLY A 268 -22.99 25.74 -13.72
N CYS A 269 -22.16 25.60 -12.68
CA CYS A 269 -20.91 26.33 -12.51
C CYS A 269 -19.69 25.54 -13.01
N SER A 270 -18.67 26.27 -13.48
CA SER A 270 -17.42 25.67 -13.98
C SER A 270 -16.54 25.05 -12.87
N THR A 271 -15.48 24.35 -13.28
CA THR A 271 -14.43 23.82 -12.40
C THR A 271 -13.60 24.91 -11.67
N LYS A 272 -13.75 26.18 -12.07
CA LYS A 272 -13.13 27.33 -11.38
C LYS A 272 -13.99 27.86 -10.22
N CYS A 273 -15.16 27.27 -9.96
CA CYS A 273 -16.00 27.62 -8.83
C CYS A 273 -15.19 27.55 -7.53
N LYS A 274 -15.33 28.57 -6.68
CA LYS A 274 -14.65 28.63 -5.38
C LYS A 274 -15.13 27.55 -4.42
N ASN A 275 -16.36 27.06 -4.59
CA ASN A 275 -16.94 25.97 -3.83
C ASN A 275 -16.64 24.59 -4.45
N ARG A 276 -15.38 24.36 -4.85
CA ARG A 276 -14.85 23.10 -5.41
C ARG A 276 -13.38 22.94 -4.96
N VAL A 277 -13.08 23.08 -3.67
CA VAL A 277 -11.71 23.04 -3.15
C VAL A 277 -11.19 21.62 -3.03
N VAL A 278 -11.93 20.73 -2.37
CA VAL A 278 -11.54 19.35 -2.03
C VAL A 278 -11.51 18.50 -3.29
N GLN A 279 -12.57 18.54 -4.11
CA GLN A 279 -12.65 17.74 -5.35
C GLN A 279 -11.56 18.10 -6.38
N MET A 280 -10.92 19.27 -6.25
CA MET A 280 -9.81 19.69 -7.12
C MET A 280 -8.46 19.10 -6.69
N GLY A 281 -8.44 18.38 -5.57
CA GLY A 281 -7.29 17.64 -5.07
C GLY A 281 -6.24 18.52 -4.39
N ARG A 282 -5.34 17.85 -3.68
CA ARG A 282 -4.23 18.48 -2.94
C ARG A 282 -3.38 19.36 -3.85
N LYS A 283 -3.02 20.56 -3.37
CA LYS A 283 -2.09 21.50 -4.02
C LYS A 283 -0.70 21.56 -3.37
N ILE A 284 -0.61 21.11 -2.12
CA ILE A 284 0.62 21.18 -1.32
C ILE A 284 1.49 19.95 -1.56
N PRO A 285 2.82 20.08 -1.75
CA PRO A 285 3.71 18.93 -1.76
C PRO A 285 3.86 18.34 -0.35
N LEU A 286 3.77 17.03 -0.25
CA LEU A 286 3.90 16.30 1.01
C LEU A 286 5.11 15.37 0.97
N GLN A 287 5.67 15.12 2.15
CA GLN A 287 6.79 14.22 2.35
C GLN A 287 6.44 13.22 3.45
N VAL A 288 6.36 11.95 3.06
CA VAL A 288 6.33 10.83 4.01
C VAL A 288 7.74 10.65 4.54
N PHE A 289 7.89 10.59 5.86
CA PHE A 289 9.19 10.43 6.51
C PHE A 289 9.12 9.42 7.64
N LYS A 290 10.21 8.70 7.89
CA LYS A 290 10.30 7.79 9.03
C LYS A 290 10.51 8.59 10.31
N THR A 291 9.62 8.42 11.28
CA THR A 291 9.74 9.02 12.61
C THR A 291 10.57 8.12 13.53
N PRO A 292 11.21 8.66 14.59
CA PRO A 292 12.00 7.84 15.51
C PRO A 292 11.21 6.81 16.33
N ALA A 293 9.90 7.04 16.57
CA ALA A 293 9.13 6.28 17.55
C ALA A 293 7.68 5.92 17.15
N LYS A 294 7.14 6.51 16.08
CA LYS A 294 5.73 6.36 15.68
C LYS A 294 5.57 5.62 14.35
N GLY A 295 6.65 5.08 13.79
CA GLY A 295 6.66 4.54 12.43
C GLY A 295 6.75 5.66 11.39
N TRP A 296 5.97 5.58 10.33
CA TRP A 296 5.94 6.60 9.27
C TRP A 296 5.06 7.79 9.66
N GLY A 297 5.45 8.98 9.24
CA GLY A 297 4.70 10.23 9.42
C GLY A 297 4.67 11.03 8.13
N VAL A 298 3.93 12.13 8.13
CA VAL A 298 3.89 13.06 6.98
C VAL A 298 4.24 14.46 7.45
N ARG A 299 5.00 15.20 6.65
CA ARG A 299 5.25 16.63 6.81
C ARG A 299 5.09 17.33 5.47
N SER A 300 5.04 18.66 5.48
CA SER A 300 5.23 19.45 4.25
C SER A 300 6.56 20.19 4.28
N THR A 301 7.21 20.30 3.12
CA THR A 301 8.44 21.08 2.95
C THR A 301 8.17 22.57 2.75
N GLN A 302 6.91 23.00 2.90
CA GLN A 302 6.44 24.37 2.72
C GLN A 302 5.60 24.81 3.93
N PHE A 303 5.51 26.12 4.14
CA PHE A 303 4.56 26.70 5.10
C PHE A 303 3.12 26.49 4.61
N ILE A 304 2.22 26.13 5.53
CA ILE A 304 0.80 25.94 5.23
C ILE A 304 -0.03 26.88 6.11
N PRO A 305 -0.74 27.86 5.50
CA PRO A 305 -1.67 28.70 6.24
C PRO A 305 -2.84 27.92 6.84
N LYS A 306 -3.37 28.39 7.97
CA LYS A 306 -4.63 27.93 8.56
C LYS A 306 -5.75 27.85 7.52
N GLY A 307 -6.58 26.81 7.64
CA GLY A 307 -7.74 26.56 6.79
C GLY A 307 -7.39 25.97 5.43
N THR A 308 -6.11 25.76 5.10
CA THR A 308 -5.75 25.16 3.82
C THR A 308 -6.13 23.67 3.77
N PHE A 309 -6.75 23.24 2.68
CA PHE A 309 -7.01 21.83 2.39
C PHE A 309 -5.70 21.06 2.19
N ILE A 310 -5.55 19.93 2.89
CA ILE A 310 -4.33 19.12 2.89
C ILE A 310 -4.48 17.89 2.03
N GLU A 311 -5.45 17.02 2.35
CA GLU A 311 -5.66 15.74 1.69
C GLU A 311 -6.99 15.12 2.14
N GLU A 312 -7.53 14.17 1.38
CA GLU A 312 -8.65 13.33 1.81
C GLU A 312 -8.17 12.02 2.46
N TYR A 313 -8.94 11.45 3.37
CA TYR A 313 -8.71 10.07 3.81
C TYR A 313 -9.25 9.10 2.76
N ILE A 314 -8.35 8.44 2.03
CA ILE A 314 -8.71 7.58 0.90
C ILE A 314 -8.34 6.14 1.20
N GLY A 315 -9.27 5.22 0.94
CA GLY A 315 -9.09 3.79 1.05
C GLY A 315 -10.22 2.99 0.40
N GLU A 316 -10.35 1.74 0.82
CA GLU A 316 -11.48 0.87 0.52
C GLU A 316 -12.69 1.27 1.39
N VAL A 317 -13.86 1.50 0.79
CA VAL A 317 -15.10 1.77 1.53
C VAL A 317 -15.81 0.45 1.77
N ILE A 318 -15.94 0.07 3.03
CA ILE A 318 -16.58 -1.17 3.48
C ILE A 318 -17.68 -0.85 4.50
N LYS A 319 -18.52 -1.83 4.80
CA LYS A 319 -19.50 -1.70 5.89
C LYS A 319 -18.82 -1.84 7.25
N VAL A 320 -19.42 -1.22 8.28
CA VAL A 320 -18.91 -1.29 9.67
C VAL A 320 -18.70 -2.73 10.13
N GLU A 321 -19.59 -3.68 9.78
CA GLU A 321 -19.43 -5.06 10.25
C GLU A 321 -18.17 -5.76 9.69
N GLU A 322 -17.78 -5.46 8.45
CA GLU A 322 -16.50 -5.93 7.89
C GLU A 322 -15.33 -5.15 8.48
N GLY A 323 -15.51 -3.85 8.74
CA GLY A 323 -14.57 -3.01 9.48
C GLY A 323 -14.20 -3.61 10.83
N ASP A 324 -15.18 -3.91 11.67
CA ASP A 324 -14.99 -4.50 13.00
C ASP A 324 -14.25 -5.85 12.92
N ALA A 325 -14.61 -6.69 11.94
CA ALA A 325 -13.97 -7.98 11.72
C ALA A 325 -12.48 -7.82 11.34
N ARG A 326 -12.14 -6.81 10.53
CA ARG A 326 -10.75 -6.48 10.18
C ARG A 326 -10.02 -5.78 11.34
N GLY A 327 -10.71 -4.91 12.08
CA GLY A 327 -10.22 -4.18 13.25
C GLY A 327 -9.69 -5.11 14.33
N ALA A 328 -10.42 -6.19 14.65
CA ALA A 328 -9.97 -7.21 15.59
C ALA A 328 -8.65 -7.91 15.18
N ILE A 329 -8.28 -7.86 13.90
CA ILE A 329 -6.99 -8.33 13.39
C ILE A 329 -5.95 -7.21 13.47
N TYR A 330 -6.31 -5.98 13.11
CA TYR A 330 -5.44 -4.80 13.21
C TYR A 330 -4.97 -4.53 14.63
N ASP A 331 -5.83 -4.71 15.63
CA ASP A 331 -5.46 -4.60 17.04
C ASP A 331 -4.38 -5.60 17.44
N LYS A 332 -4.43 -6.82 16.91
CA LYS A 332 -3.39 -7.82 17.16
C LYS A 332 -2.09 -7.50 16.41
N LEU A 333 -2.18 -6.74 15.32
CA LEU A 333 -1.04 -6.27 14.53
C LEU A 333 -0.47 -4.94 15.03
N GLY A 334 -1.15 -4.24 15.95
CA GLY A 334 -0.72 -2.95 16.45
C GLY A 334 -0.85 -1.82 15.42
N CYS A 335 -1.83 -1.88 14.52
CA CYS A 335 -2.06 -0.84 13.52
C CYS A 335 -3.50 -0.31 13.52
N SER A 336 -3.70 0.93 13.04
CA SER A 336 -5.02 1.51 12.79
C SER A 336 -5.05 2.09 11.39
N TYR A 337 -5.98 1.64 10.56
CA TYR A 337 -6.22 2.21 9.23
C TYR A 337 -7.71 2.37 8.90
N LEU A 338 -8.58 2.03 9.85
CA LEU A 338 -10.03 2.18 9.74
C LEU A 338 -10.41 3.60 10.15
N PHE A 339 -11.26 4.24 9.36
CA PHE A 339 -11.79 5.57 9.65
C PHE A 339 -13.28 5.60 9.37
N ASP A 340 -14.07 5.72 10.43
CA ASP A 340 -15.53 5.75 10.36
C ASP A 340 -16.04 7.00 9.64
N MET A 341 -16.99 6.78 8.72
CA MET A 341 -17.66 7.86 7.99
C MET A 341 -18.80 8.40 8.83
N ASP A 342 -18.46 9.04 9.95
CA ASP A 342 -19.42 9.48 10.95
C ASP A 342 -19.51 11.02 11.09
N PHE A 343 -18.56 11.76 10.51
CA PHE A 343 -18.33 13.20 10.72
C PHE A 343 -19.47 14.14 10.24
N ALA A 344 -20.46 13.62 9.51
CA ALA A 344 -21.61 14.39 9.03
C ALA A 344 -22.69 14.65 10.11
N GLN A 345 -22.46 14.25 11.37
CA GLN A 345 -23.37 14.48 12.51
C GLN A 345 -24.81 14.00 12.24
N SER A 346 -24.94 12.78 11.74
CA SER A 346 -26.23 12.13 11.55
C SER A 346 -26.71 11.50 12.87
N GLU A 347 -28.01 11.55 13.16
CA GLU A 347 -28.64 10.78 14.25
C GLU A 347 -28.61 9.26 13.97
N LEU A 348 -28.35 8.87 12.72
CA LEU A 348 -28.22 7.48 12.31
C LEU A 348 -26.85 6.92 12.70
N ALA A 349 -26.84 5.65 13.09
CA ALA A 349 -25.61 4.89 13.29
C ALA A 349 -24.77 4.85 12.00
N THR A 350 -23.45 4.94 12.17
CA THR A 350 -22.49 4.86 11.07
C THR A 350 -22.65 3.56 10.30
N LYS A 351 -22.72 3.66 8.97
CA LYS A 351 -22.91 2.51 8.08
C LYS A 351 -21.65 2.07 7.36
N TYR A 352 -20.73 3.00 7.14
CA TYR A 352 -19.53 2.79 6.32
C TYR A 352 -18.26 3.25 7.04
N VAL A 353 -17.17 2.58 6.71
CA VAL A 353 -15.82 2.85 7.20
C VAL A 353 -14.85 2.82 6.01
N ILE A 354 -13.85 3.68 6.05
CA ILE A 354 -12.75 3.72 5.07
C ILE A 354 -11.57 2.93 5.63
N ASP A 355 -11.19 1.84 4.97
CA ASP A 355 -10.04 1.02 5.30
C ASP A 355 -8.85 1.36 4.39
N SER A 356 -7.79 1.93 4.98
CA SER A 356 -6.56 2.32 4.28
C SER A 356 -5.41 1.31 4.41
N TYR A 357 -5.68 0.09 4.87
CA TYR A 357 -4.63 -0.91 5.12
C TYR A 357 -3.94 -1.34 3.82
N ILE A 358 -4.72 -1.80 2.83
CA ILE A 358 -4.22 -2.30 1.54
C ILE A 358 -4.18 -1.21 0.47
N LEU A 359 -5.25 -0.42 0.39
CA LEU A 359 -5.42 0.64 -0.60
C LEU A 359 -5.47 1.96 0.14
N GLY A 360 -4.64 2.93 -0.22
CA GLY A 360 -4.79 4.27 0.36
C GLY A 360 -3.88 5.31 -0.27
N ASN A 361 -4.04 6.57 0.13
CA ASN A 361 -3.19 7.66 -0.32
C ASN A 361 -2.15 8.02 0.76
N VAL A 362 -1.61 9.24 0.73
CA VAL A 362 -0.64 9.72 1.73
C VAL A 362 -1.22 9.93 3.14
N SER A 363 -2.54 10.11 3.30
CA SER A 363 -3.17 10.40 4.60
C SER A 363 -3.09 9.23 5.58
N ARG A 364 -2.94 8.00 5.08
CA ARG A 364 -2.77 6.78 5.90
C ARG A 364 -1.55 6.83 6.83
N PHE A 365 -0.63 7.78 6.58
CA PHE A 365 0.58 8.01 7.37
C PHE A 365 0.44 9.21 8.33
N PHE A 366 -0.72 9.85 8.42
CA PHE A 366 -0.94 10.91 9.40
C PHE A 366 -1.02 10.31 10.81
N ASN A 367 -0.10 10.72 11.68
CA ASN A 367 -0.04 10.23 13.05
C ASN A 367 -1.03 10.94 13.97
N HIS A 368 -1.29 10.29 15.10
CA HIS A 368 -2.03 10.88 16.20
C HIS A 368 -1.24 12.00 16.90
N SER A 369 -1.94 13.07 17.29
CA SER A 369 -1.48 14.01 18.31
C SER A 369 -2.62 14.47 19.21
N CYS A 370 -2.37 14.59 20.52
CA CYS A 370 -3.32 15.21 21.47
C CYS A 370 -3.41 16.73 21.27
N SER A 371 -2.43 17.34 20.61
CA SER A 371 -2.43 18.75 20.19
C SER A 371 -2.21 18.80 18.66
N PRO A 372 -3.24 18.42 17.86
CA PRO A 372 -3.10 18.25 16.42
C PRO A 372 -3.02 19.58 15.68
N ASN A 373 -2.46 19.55 14.47
CA ASN A 373 -2.46 20.67 13.54
C ASN A 373 -3.39 20.45 12.33
N LEU A 374 -3.95 19.26 12.19
CA LEU A 374 -5.02 18.93 11.25
C LEU A 374 -6.37 18.79 11.96
N GLU A 375 -7.42 19.03 11.19
CA GLU A 375 -8.80 18.81 11.59
C GLU A 375 -9.58 18.18 10.43
N VAL A 376 -10.54 17.31 10.76
CA VAL A 376 -11.29 16.50 9.79
C VAL A 376 -12.69 17.04 9.62
N TYR A 377 -13.14 17.10 8.37
CA TYR A 377 -14.47 17.56 7.99
C TYR A 377 -15.12 16.52 7.07
N ALA A 378 -16.44 16.32 7.26
CA ALA A 378 -17.27 15.63 6.29
C ALA A 378 -17.51 16.54 5.08
N VAL A 379 -17.29 16.01 3.88
CA VAL A 379 -17.44 16.74 2.62
C VAL A 379 -18.35 15.98 1.67
N PHE A 380 -19.30 16.70 1.09
CA PHE A 380 -20.24 16.19 0.10
C PHE A 380 -20.01 16.89 -1.23
N TYR A 381 -19.64 16.11 -2.24
CA TYR A 381 -19.57 16.59 -3.62
C TYR A 381 -19.90 15.51 -4.66
N ASP A 382 -19.82 14.23 -4.30
CA ASP A 382 -20.07 13.08 -5.16
C ASP A 382 -21.18 12.17 -4.64
N SER A 383 -21.76 12.46 -3.47
CA SER A 383 -22.84 11.68 -2.86
C SER A 383 -23.98 12.55 -2.34
N ALA A 384 -25.21 12.07 -2.53
CA ALA A 384 -26.42 12.59 -1.87
C ALA A 384 -26.81 11.79 -0.61
N ASP A 385 -26.15 10.64 -0.35
CA ASP A 385 -26.30 9.88 0.89
C ASP A 385 -25.44 10.52 1.98
N ASN A 386 -26.09 11.03 3.03
CA ASN A 386 -25.43 11.67 4.18
C ASN A 386 -24.47 10.72 4.94
N GLN A 387 -24.63 9.40 4.78
CA GLN A 387 -23.74 8.40 5.36
C GLN A 387 -22.52 8.07 4.46
N MET A 388 -22.46 8.61 3.24
CA MET A 388 -21.35 8.44 2.30
C MET A 388 -20.66 9.77 2.00
N HIS A 389 -20.19 10.47 3.03
CA HIS A 389 -19.37 11.68 2.88
C HIS A 389 -17.88 11.36 2.74
N ARG A 390 -17.13 12.24 2.12
CA ARG A 390 -15.67 12.15 2.12
C ARG A 390 -15.10 12.76 3.39
N LEU A 391 -13.95 12.26 3.82
CA LEU A 391 -13.23 12.75 4.99
C LEU A 391 -12.05 13.60 4.53
N ALA A 392 -12.10 14.90 4.75
CA ALA A 392 -11.08 15.83 4.29
C ALA A 392 -10.33 16.48 5.46
N PHE A 393 -9.00 16.53 5.35
CA PHE A 393 -8.13 17.19 6.32
C PHE A 393 -7.85 18.64 5.92
N PHE A 394 -8.05 19.54 6.88
CA PHE A 394 -7.70 20.95 6.78
C PHE A 394 -6.72 21.36 7.87
N ALA A 395 -5.89 22.37 7.60
CA ALA A 395 -4.98 22.94 8.59
C ALA A 395 -5.78 23.68 9.69
N LYS A 396 -5.71 23.20 10.94
CA LYS A 396 -6.39 23.80 12.11
C LYS A 396 -5.77 25.14 12.52
N ARG A 397 -4.47 25.30 12.27
CA ARG A 397 -3.66 26.48 12.52
C ARG A 397 -2.59 26.59 11.43
N ASP A 398 -1.81 27.65 11.46
CA ASP A 398 -0.61 27.73 10.63
C ASP A 398 0.34 26.58 10.98
N ILE A 399 0.87 25.94 9.94
CA ILE A 399 1.79 24.81 10.02
C ILE A 399 3.11 25.23 9.37
N TYR A 400 4.19 25.14 10.14
CA TYR A 400 5.50 25.56 9.67
C TYR A 400 6.15 24.48 8.82
N LYS A 401 7.11 24.89 8.00
CA LYS A 401 7.91 23.97 7.18
C LYS A 401 8.51 22.86 8.05
N ASP A 402 8.44 21.64 7.55
CA ASP A 402 8.93 20.39 8.14
C ASP A 402 8.25 19.98 9.46
N GLU A 403 7.19 20.68 9.88
CA GLU A 403 6.33 20.27 10.98
C GLU A 403 5.53 19.02 10.57
N GLU A 404 5.46 18.03 11.47
CA GLU A 404 4.70 16.80 11.24
C GLU A 404 3.20 17.11 11.25
N LEU A 405 2.50 16.58 10.25
CA LEU A 405 1.04 16.65 10.12
C LEU A 405 0.41 15.57 10.98
N CYS A 406 -0.44 15.98 11.92
CA CYS A 406 -1.09 15.10 12.88
C CYS A 406 -2.53 15.52 13.12
N PHE A 407 -3.41 14.54 13.32
CA PHE A 407 -4.81 14.75 13.73
C PHE A 407 -5.12 13.98 15.02
N ASP A 408 -6.26 14.28 15.63
CA ASP A 408 -6.72 13.53 16.80
C ASP A 408 -7.53 12.30 16.35
N TYR A 409 -6.95 11.11 16.52
CA TYR A 409 -7.63 9.83 16.21
C TYR A 409 -8.90 9.63 17.05
N ASN A 410 -8.97 10.25 18.22
CA ASN A 410 -10.12 10.16 19.11
C ASN A 410 -11.05 11.36 18.94
N GLY A 411 -11.00 12.05 17.80
CA GLY A 411 -11.55 13.38 17.52
C GLY A 411 -13.05 13.62 17.76
N ARG A 412 -13.75 12.71 18.44
CA ARG A 412 -15.08 12.91 19.02
C ARG A 412 -15.00 13.03 20.54
N ILE A 413 -15.30 14.23 21.04
CA ILE A 413 -15.53 14.46 22.46
C ILE A 413 -16.81 13.73 22.91
N ASP A 414 -17.79 13.57 22.02
CA ASP A 414 -19.14 13.03 22.34
C ASP A 414 -19.19 11.51 22.57
N VAL A 415 -18.29 10.74 21.95
CA VAL A 415 -18.24 9.26 22.08
C VAL A 415 -17.30 8.83 23.22
N SER A 416 -16.76 9.79 23.98
CA SER A 416 -15.78 9.49 25.03
C SER A 416 -16.40 9.17 26.40
N VAL A 417 -17.73 9.23 26.53
CA VAL A 417 -18.42 9.08 27.83
C VAL A 417 -19.34 7.85 27.90
N GLU A 418 -19.77 7.27 26.78
CA GLU A 418 -20.67 6.11 26.80
C GLU A 418 -19.89 4.80 26.57
N GLU A 419 -19.76 4.04 27.67
CA GLU A 419 -19.43 2.61 27.78
C GLU A 419 -18.33 2.05 26.86
N LYS A 420 -17.09 2.54 27.03
CA LYS A 420 -15.92 1.81 26.53
C LYS A 420 -15.72 0.55 27.38
N SER A 421 -15.82 -0.63 26.77
CA SER A 421 -15.50 -1.90 27.40
C SER A 421 -14.04 -1.92 27.87
N GLU A 422 -13.76 -2.62 28.97
CA GLU A 422 -12.40 -2.82 29.51
C GLU A 422 -11.42 -3.48 28.51
N ASP A 423 -11.93 -4.00 27.39
CA ASP A 423 -11.20 -4.77 26.37
C ASP A 423 -10.71 -3.94 25.16
N SER A 424 -10.97 -2.63 25.08
CA SER A 424 -10.47 -1.80 23.97
C SER A 424 -8.93 -1.74 23.94
N ALA A 425 -8.35 -2.03 22.77
CA ALA A 425 -6.90 -1.99 22.60
C ALA A 425 -6.37 -0.56 22.79
N ARG A 426 -5.36 -0.41 23.65
CA ARG A 426 -4.73 0.89 23.95
C ARG A 426 -3.24 0.86 23.69
N TYR A 427 -2.75 1.92 23.08
CA TYR A 427 -1.33 2.09 22.77
C TYR A 427 -0.79 3.35 23.44
N SER A 428 0.48 3.31 23.85
CA SER A 428 1.16 4.46 24.43
C SER A 428 1.24 5.60 23.42
N CYS A 429 0.76 6.79 23.80
CA CYS A 429 0.81 7.97 22.97
C CYS A 429 2.20 8.63 23.03
N HIS A 430 2.87 8.72 21.88
CA HIS A 430 4.20 9.32 21.72
C HIS A 430 4.17 10.68 21.00
N CYS A 431 3.06 11.44 21.09
CA CYS A 431 2.90 12.72 20.39
C CYS A 431 3.74 13.89 20.93
N GLN A 432 4.34 13.74 22.12
CA GLN A 432 5.18 14.75 22.79
C GLN A 432 4.47 16.08 23.14
N ALA A 433 3.15 16.18 22.93
CA ALA A 433 2.38 17.35 23.34
C ALA A 433 2.41 17.52 24.88
N LYS A 434 2.42 18.77 25.35
CA LYS A 434 2.44 19.10 26.79
C LYS A 434 1.20 18.56 27.52
N ASP A 435 0.07 18.56 26.81
CA ASP A 435 -1.25 18.10 27.19
C ASP A 435 -1.55 16.66 26.71
N CYS A 436 -0.51 15.84 26.49
CA CYS A 436 -0.67 14.47 26.02
C CYS A 436 -1.51 13.60 26.98
N ARG A 437 -2.57 12.99 26.43
CA ARG A 437 -3.50 12.06 27.12
C ARG A 437 -2.93 10.67 27.42
N LYS A 438 -1.65 10.44 27.07
CA LYS A 438 -0.85 9.21 27.31
C LYS A 438 -1.28 7.96 26.57
N TRP A 439 -2.53 7.85 26.16
CA TRP A 439 -3.06 6.69 25.45
C TRP A 439 -3.72 7.08 24.14
N ILE A 440 -3.58 6.21 23.15
CA ILE A 440 -4.37 6.18 21.92
C ILE A 440 -5.28 4.97 22.06
N TYR A 441 -6.58 5.20 21.87
CA TYR A 441 -7.59 4.15 21.88
C TYR A 441 -7.93 3.78 20.45
N HIS A 442 -8.02 2.48 20.21
CA HIS A 442 -8.57 1.90 19.00
C HIS A 442 -10.01 1.45 19.27
#